data_AF-A0A9D6RLK7-F1
#
_entry.id   AF-A0A9D6RLK7-F1
#
_cell.length_a   1.000
_cell.length_b   1.000
_cell.length_c   1.000
_cell.angle_alpha   90.00
_cell.angle_beta   90.00
_cell.angle_gamma   90.00
#
_symmetry.space_group_name_H-M   'P 1'
#
loop_
_entity.id
_entity.type
_entity.pdbx_description
1 polymer ?
#
loop_
_entity_poly.entity_id
_entity_poly.type
_entity_poly.pdbx_seq_one_letter_code
_entity_poly.pdbx_strand_id
1 'polypeptide(L)'
;MPSGIRKSIVALTALLLLMATGASAQQVRTTLDGRTLHFDQPPVMQDGRVLVPLRGIFENLGADVVYDAANRTIKATRGSRVVELTLGSQVARVDGRTLYLDVPAMSVSGRTVVPLRFVSESLGADVTWNAATKTVAIMSPADGVAVGDDDVTPPVASRPEIDTIIHTAYGNVNRVGQVIEVTATGTPGGNASFEIPGVTNRIAMSELRSGVYQGQLAVSSGMRVEDGRLVVHLSRNGRETIREADRAVSIRLDQGGTTGEFELVSVTPQPNAIIGESRPTIHLRFDNSLRAGTVRLTLDGRDVTNQTQIYSNSVTYTPTSNLAFGMHHATISAVDSQGNLVNEQWSFRVDRGVAGGGDPVLFLTNLANGASVPEVFNIQGRTEPYATVRIEAASTRALIPGLIGIADRVLTASGQANASGWFDIQLDASSVPDDSQLDITVTSFSPTTSQTNSVELDVTRR
;
A
#
# COMPACT_ATOMS: atom_id res chain seq x y z
N MET A 1 -28.75 -19.96 -74.50
CA MET A 1 -28.89 -20.71 -73.22
C MET A 1 -27.93 -20.08 -72.21
N PRO A 2 -28.22 -19.99 -70.90
CA PRO A 2 -29.48 -20.21 -70.17
C PRO A 2 -29.88 -19.03 -69.24
N SER A 3 -31.09 -19.17 -68.65
CA SER A 3 -31.53 -18.81 -67.27
C SER A 3 -31.28 -17.40 -66.71
N GLY A 4 -32.20 -16.71 -66.03
CA GLY A 4 -33.46 -17.12 -65.42
C GLY A 4 -33.74 -16.23 -64.19
N ILE A 5 -35.02 -15.99 -63.93
CA ILE A 5 -35.64 -15.73 -62.62
C ILE A 5 -35.39 -14.35 -61.94
N ARG A 6 -36.34 -13.45 -62.23
CA ARG A 6 -37.12 -12.53 -61.37
C ARG A 6 -36.74 -12.43 -59.87
N LYS A 7 -36.69 -11.18 -59.35
CA LYS A 7 -37.63 -10.64 -58.32
C LYS A 7 -37.30 -9.19 -57.92
N SER A 8 -38.35 -8.40 -57.81
CA SER A 8 -38.41 -6.97 -57.48
C SER A 8 -38.17 -6.66 -55.99
N ILE A 9 -37.55 -5.52 -55.68
CA ILE A 9 -37.54 -4.83 -54.37
C ILE A 9 -37.62 -3.32 -54.69
N VAL A 10 -38.80 -2.69 -54.60
CA VAL A 10 -39.39 -1.96 -53.45
C VAL A 10 -38.55 -0.77 -52.98
N ALA A 11 -39.21 0.39 -53.05
CA ALA A 11 -38.75 1.74 -52.76
C ALA A 11 -38.53 2.04 -51.27
N LEU A 12 -38.05 3.27 -51.04
CA LEU A 12 -38.19 4.11 -49.84
C LEU A 12 -36.93 4.18 -48.95
N THR A 13 -36.25 5.33 -48.97
CA THR A 13 -35.60 5.83 -47.76
C THR A 13 -35.51 7.35 -47.82
N ALA A 14 -36.00 7.95 -46.74
CA ALA A 14 -36.33 9.34 -46.58
C ALA A 14 -35.10 10.23 -46.40
N LEU A 15 -35.26 11.46 -46.86
CA LEU A 15 -34.45 12.64 -46.54
C LEU A 15 -34.41 12.83 -45.01
N LEU A 16 -33.30 12.41 -44.38
CA LEU A 16 -33.04 12.67 -42.96
C LEU A 16 -32.45 14.09 -42.84
N LEU A 17 -33.29 15.04 -42.45
CA LEU A 17 -32.91 16.39 -42.07
C LEU A 17 -32.00 16.31 -40.83
N LEU A 18 -30.70 16.54 -41.02
CA LEU A 18 -29.74 16.57 -39.92
C LEU A 18 -29.94 17.86 -39.12
N MET A 19 -30.79 17.80 -38.10
CA MET A 19 -30.88 18.85 -37.07
C MET A 19 -29.56 18.83 -36.29
N ALA A 20 -28.66 19.75 -36.61
CA ALA A 20 -27.51 20.04 -35.76
C ALA A 20 -28.03 20.67 -34.45
N THR A 21 -28.29 19.84 -33.44
CA THR A 21 -28.50 20.32 -32.08
C THR A 21 -27.16 20.86 -31.58
N GLY A 22 -26.99 22.18 -31.65
CA GLY A 22 -25.94 22.86 -30.93
C GLY A 22 -26.11 22.56 -29.45
N ALA A 23 -25.28 21.67 -28.90
CA ALA A 23 -25.18 21.45 -27.47
C ALA A 23 -24.71 22.77 -26.86
N SER A 24 -25.64 23.52 -26.25
CA SER A 24 -25.31 24.70 -25.48
C SER A 24 -24.43 24.27 -24.30
N ALA A 25 -23.14 24.58 -24.36
CA ALA A 25 -22.23 24.38 -23.25
C ALA A 25 -22.73 25.25 -22.09
N GLN A 26 -23.38 24.62 -21.12
CA GLN A 26 -24.07 25.32 -20.05
C GLN A 26 -23.02 26.01 -19.15
N GLN A 27 -22.88 27.32 -19.31
CA GLN A 27 -21.83 28.14 -18.72
C GLN A 27 -21.95 28.19 -17.19
N VAL A 28 -20.85 27.92 -16.49
CA VAL A 28 -20.77 28.05 -15.03
C VAL A 28 -20.85 29.54 -14.66
N ARG A 29 -21.78 29.90 -13.77
CA ARG A 29 -21.89 31.26 -13.24
C ARG A 29 -21.08 31.41 -11.96
N THR A 30 -20.51 32.59 -11.75
CA THR A 30 -19.77 32.93 -10.53
C THR A 30 -20.32 34.23 -9.95
N THR A 31 -20.53 34.30 -8.64
CA THR A 31 -20.93 35.52 -7.94
C THR A 31 -19.98 35.83 -6.79
N LEU A 32 -19.76 37.11 -6.47
CA LEU A 32 -19.04 37.60 -5.30
C LEU A 32 -19.95 38.58 -4.54
N ASP A 33 -20.23 38.30 -3.28
CA ASP A 33 -21.13 39.12 -2.43
C ASP A 33 -22.48 39.42 -3.12
N GLY A 34 -23.03 38.39 -3.78
CA GLY A 34 -24.28 38.47 -4.55
C GLY A 34 -24.18 39.12 -5.93
N ARG A 35 -23.03 39.69 -6.32
CA ARG A 35 -22.81 40.31 -7.65
C ARG A 35 -22.21 39.30 -8.62
N THR A 36 -22.69 39.25 -9.86
CA THR A 36 -22.13 38.34 -10.88
C THR A 36 -20.72 38.80 -11.26
N LEU A 37 -19.76 37.86 -11.23
CA LEU A 37 -18.41 38.08 -11.71
C LEU A 37 -18.33 37.78 -13.20
N HIS A 38 -17.74 38.71 -13.94
CA HIS A 38 -17.42 38.55 -15.35
C HIS A 38 -15.92 38.39 -15.51
N PHE A 39 -15.52 37.34 -16.21
CA PHE A 39 -14.13 37.06 -16.53
C PHE A 39 -13.93 37.17 -18.05
N ASP A 40 -12.79 37.70 -18.47
CA ASP A 40 -12.41 37.79 -19.89
C ASP A 40 -12.12 36.42 -20.51
N GLN A 41 -11.72 35.45 -19.69
CA GLN A 41 -11.76 34.03 -20.00
C GLN A 41 -12.87 33.37 -19.14
N PRO A 42 -13.90 32.78 -19.76
CA PRO A 42 -14.99 32.15 -19.02
C PRO A 42 -14.50 31.07 -18.06
N PRO A 43 -15.18 30.86 -16.91
CA PRO A 43 -14.89 29.73 -16.03
C PRO A 43 -14.99 28.40 -16.78
N VAL A 44 -14.04 27.51 -16.52
CA VAL A 44 -13.96 26.19 -17.16
C VAL A 44 -14.18 25.11 -16.11
N MET A 45 -14.96 24.09 -16.43
CA MET A 45 -15.09 22.91 -15.58
C MET A 45 -14.11 21.85 -16.06
N GLN A 46 -13.19 21.43 -15.20
CA GLN A 46 -12.23 20.37 -15.47
C GLN A 46 -12.07 19.49 -14.23
N ASP A 47 -12.13 18.17 -14.40
CA ASP A 47 -12.03 17.17 -13.32
C ASP A 47 -12.97 17.45 -12.13
N GLY A 48 -14.18 17.93 -12.44
CA GLY A 48 -15.18 18.29 -11.43
C GLY A 48 -14.85 19.55 -10.62
N ARG A 49 -13.86 20.34 -11.04
CA ARG A 49 -13.49 21.63 -10.44
C ARG A 49 -13.79 22.78 -11.38
N VAL A 50 -14.22 23.90 -10.81
CA VAL A 50 -14.40 25.15 -11.54
C VAL A 50 -13.08 25.92 -11.49
N LEU A 51 -12.51 26.16 -12.66
CA LEU A 51 -11.29 26.92 -12.86
C LEU A 51 -11.65 28.31 -13.38
N VAL A 52 -11.03 29.34 -12.81
CA VAL A 52 -11.23 30.74 -13.21
C VAL A 52 -9.91 31.43 -13.49
N PRO A 53 -9.92 32.50 -14.30
CA PRO A 53 -8.72 33.30 -14.52
C PRO A 53 -8.21 33.86 -13.20
N LEU A 54 -6.97 33.52 -12.88
CA LEU A 54 -6.35 33.81 -11.58
C LEU A 54 -6.46 35.29 -11.24
N ARG A 55 -5.99 36.15 -12.14
CA ARG A 55 -5.98 37.60 -11.90
C ARG A 55 -7.38 38.14 -11.63
N GLY A 56 -8.36 37.71 -12.43
CA GLY A 56 -9.74 38.17 -12.31
C GLY A 56 -10.34 37.86 -10.95
N ILE A 57 -10.07 36.69 -10.37
CA ILE A 57 -10.61 36.36 -9.05
C ILE A 57 -9.86 37.06 -7.91
N PHE A 58 -8.53 37.14 -7.97
CA PHE A 58 -7.71 37.80 -6.94
C PHE A 58 -8.00 39.30 -6.85
N GLU A 59 -8.09 39.99 -7.99
CA GLU A 59 -8.39 41.43 -8.03
C GLU A 59 -9.81 41.74 -7.54
N ASN A 60 -10.80 40.92 -7.90
CA ASN A 60 -12.18 41.09 -7.40
C ASN A 60 -12.26 40.87 -5.88
N LEU A 61 -11.37 40.06 -5.31
CA LEU A 61 -11.23 39.88 -3.86
C LEU A 61 -10.32 40.93 -3.20
N GLY A 62 -9.88 41.94 -3.95
CA GLY A 62 -9.06 43.06 -3.43
C GLY A 62 -7.59 42.72 -3.21
N ALA A 63 -7.06 41.72 -3.91
CA ALA A 63 -5.64 41.38 -3.88
C ALA A 63 -4.87 41.99 -5.06
N ASP A 64 -3.68 42.51 -4.81
CA ASP A 64 -2.72 42.91 -5.83
C ASP A 64 -2.02 41.68 -6.40
N VAL A 65 -1.90 41.57 -7.72
CA VAL A 65 -1.30 40.39 -8.40
C VAL A 65 -0.09 40.79 -9.23
N VAL A 66 1.06 40.20 -8.91
CA VAL A 66 2.32 40.33 -9.66
C VAL A 66 2.68 39.00 -10.32
N TYR A 67 3.10 39.05 -11.58
CA TYR A 67 3.63 37.88 -12.30
C TYR A 67 5.12 38.06 -12.57
N ASP A 68 5.92 37.10 -12.12
CA ASP A 68 7.32 36.95 -12.47
C ASP A 68 7.45 35.97 -13.64
N ALA A 69 7.76 36.52 -14.82
CA ALA A 69 7.90 35.73 -16.03
C ALA A 69 9.14 34.83 -16.05
N ALA A 70 10.23 35.22 -15.35
CA ALA A 70 11.47 34.44 -15.32
C ALA A 70 11.27 33.15 -14.53
N ASN A 71 10.56 33.24 -13.40
CA ASN A 71 10.29 32.10 -12.52
C ASN A 71 8.93 31.43 -12.77
N ARG A 72 8.11 32.00 -13.67
CA ARG A 72 6.72 31.58 -13.93
C ARG A 72 5.88 31.55 -12.65
N THR A 73 6.17 32.48 -11.74
CA THR A 73 5.57 32.57 -10.41
C THR A 73 4.61 33.74 -10.35
N ILE A 74 3.47 33.53 -9.70
CA ILE A 74 2.40 34.49 -9.53
C ILE A 74 2.30 34.75 -8.04
N LYS A 75 2.39 36.01 -7.64
CA LYS A 75 2.27 36.43 -6.25
C LYS A 75 1.07 37.36 -6.11
N ALA A 76 0.10 36.96 -5.29
CA ALA A 76 -1.04 37.77 -4.93
C ALA A 76 -0.96 38.23 -3.47
N THR A 77 -1.34 39.46 -3.17
CA THR A 77 -1.25 40.02 -1.81
C THR A 77 -2.51 40.80 -1.45
N ARG A 78 -3.14 40.48 -0.31
CA ARG A 78 -4.31 41.19 0.25
C ARG A 78 -4.06 41.46 1.73
N GLY A 79 -3.83 42.72 2.10
CA GLY A 79 -3.45 43.05 3.49
C GLY A 79 -2.17 42.32 3.89
N SER A 80 -2.23 41.50 4.96
CA SER A 80 -1.09 40.66 5.39
C SER A 80 -1.02 39.29 4.71
N ARG A 81 -2.00 38.95 3.86
CA ARG A 81 -2.08 37.64 3.21
C ARG A 81 -1.28 37.62 1.92
N VAL A 82 -0.44 36.61 1.75
CA VAL A 82 0.43 36.43 0.57
C VAL A 82 0.20 35.04 -0.02
N VAL A 83 -0.18 34.98 -1.30
CA VAL A 83 -0.34 33.73 -2.04
C VAL A 83 0.67 33.69 -3.18
N GLU A 84 1.47 32.63 -3.27
CA GLU A 84 2.47 32.39 -4.31
C GLU A 84 2.14 31.08 -5.05
N LEU A 85 2.06 31.15 -6.37
CA LEU A 85 1.64 30.06 -7.27
C LEU A 85 2.64 29.93 -8.41
N THR A 86 3.03 28.73 -8.80
CA THR A 86 3.88 28.51 -9.98
C THR A 86 3.06 27.87 -11.09
N LEU A 87 3.13 28.41 -12.31
CA LEU A 87 2.40 27.88 -13.45
C LEU A 87 2.81 26.42 -13.74
N GLY A 88 1.83 25.54 -13.91
CA GLY A 88 2.03 24.10 -14.11
C GLY A 88 2.21 23.31 -12.80
N SER A 89 2.31 23.98 -11.66
CA SER A 89 2.45 23.34 -10.36
C SER A 89 1.10 23.10 -9.69
N GLN A 90 0.98 21.98 -8.97
CA GLN A 90 -0.08 21.74 -7.99
C GLN A 90 0.26 22.29 -6.61
N VAL A 91 1.40 22.97 -6.46
CA VAL A 91 1.88 23.50 -5.20
C VAL A 91 1.77 25.03 -5.20
N ALA A 92 1.17 25.56 -4.14
CA ALA A 92 1.10 26.97 -3.81
C ALA A 92 1.72 27.22 -2.44
N ARG A 93 2.07 28.47 -2.16
CA ARG A 93 2.40 28.94 -0.81
C ARG A 93 1.40 30.00 -0.39
N VAL A 94 0.80 29.86 0.79
CA VAL A 94 -0.07 30.86 1.41
C VAL A 94 0.51 31.23 2.76
N ASP A 95 0.84 32.50 2.94
CA ASP A 95 1.50 33.03 4.15
C ASP A 95 2.77 32.25 4.52
N GLY A 96 3.54 31.85 3.49
CA GLY A 96 4.76 31.05 3.62
C GLY A 96 4.53 29.55 3.82
N ARG A 97 3.30 29.10 4.09
CA ARG A 97 2.91 27.68 4.24
C ARG A 97 2.59 27.06 2.90
N THR A 98 2.94 25.80 2.69
CA THR A 98 2.70 25.10 1.41
C THR A 98 1.28 24.51 1.39
N LEU A 99 0.51 24.80 0.35
CA LEU A 99 -0.82 24.23 0.10
C LEU A 99 -0.86 23.56 -1.28
N TYR A 100 -1.72 22.56 -1.44
CA TYR A 100 -1.88 21.82 -2.69
C TYR A 100 -3.20 22.19 -3.38
N LEU A 101 -3.16 22.29 -4.69
CA LEU A 101 -4.33 22.50 -5.53
C LEU A 101 -4.87 21.16 -6.03
N ASP A 102 -6.19 20.99 -5.98
CA ASP A 102 -6.89 19.82 -6.54
C ASP A 102 -6.60 19.63 -8.04
N VAL A 103 -6.38 20.73 -8.77
CA VAL A 103 -6.01 20.76 -10.19
C VAL A 103 -4.87 21.77 -10.35
N PRO A 104 -3.79 21.45 -11.09
CA PRO A 104 -2.66 22.35 -11.27
C PRO A 104 -3.09 23.69 -11.88
N ALA A 105 -2.36 24.76 -11.52
CA ALA A 105 -2.50 26.04 -12.20
C ALA A 105 -2.08 25.86 -13.67
N MET A 106 -2.97 26.15 -14.62
CA MET A 106 -2.75 25.85 -16.03
C MET A 106 -2.96 27.08 -16.91
N SER A 107 -2.36 27.09 -18.09
CA SER A 107 -2.59 28.14 -19.08
C SER A 107 -3.66 27.71 -20.06
N VAL A 108 -4.77 28.44 -20.12
CA VAL A 108 -5.86 28.26 -21.09
C VAL A 108 -5.96 29.55 -21.91
N SER A 109 -5.77 29.45 -23.22
CA SER A 109 -5.86 30.59 -24.16
C SER A 109 -4.98 31.79 -23.73
N GLY A 110 -3.80 31.52 -23.17
CA GLY A 110 -2.87 32.56 -22.68
C GLY A 110 -3.23 33.16 -21.33
N ARG A 111 -4.25 32.65 -20.63
CA ARG A 111 -4.61 33.04 -19.26
C ARG A 111 -4.31 31.91 -18.29
N THR A 112 -3.66 32.24 -17.17
CA THR A 112 -3.54 31.31 -16.06
C THR A 112 -4.88 31.13 -15.38
N VAL A 113 -5.38 29.90 -15.38
CA VAL A 113 -6.60 29.50 -14.67
C VAL A 113 -6.24 28.59 -13.50
N VAL A 114 -6.99 28.74 -12.43
CA VAL A 114 -6.77 28.05 -11.15
C VAL A 114 -8.10 27.66 -10.52
N PRO A 115 -8.13 26.62 -9.66
CA PRO A 115 -9.31 26.28 -8.87
C PRO A 115 -9.85 27.49 -8.11
N LEU A 116 -11.08 27.89 -8.46
CA LEU A 116 -11.75 29.06 -7.88
C LEU A 116 -11.79 28.98 -6.36
N ARG A 117 -12.13 27.80 -5.83
CA ARG A 117 -12.22 27.55 -4.39
C ARG A 117 -10.89 27.80 -3.70
N PHE A 118 -9.81 27.21 -4.22
CA PHE A 118 -8.47 27.39 -3.65
C PHE A 118 -8.11 28.86 -3.50
N VAL A 119 -8.30 29.65 -4.57
CA VAL A 119 -7.96 31.07 -4.55
C VAL A 119 -8.81 31.85 -3.55
N SER A 120 -10.12 31.64 -3.59
CA SER A 120 -11.06 32.38 -2.75
C SER A 120 -10.80 32.09 -1.28
N GLU A 121 -10.63 30.82 -0.91
CA GLU A 121 -10.37 30.40 0.47
C GLU A 121 -8.98 30.83 0.95
N SER A 122 -7.98 30.87 0.07
CA SER A 122 -6.63 31.38 0.41
C SER A 122 -6.64 32.85 0.81
N LEU A 123 -7.64 33.62 0.37
CA LEU A 123 -7.86 35.02 0.77
C LEU A 123 -8.90 35.19 1.89
N GLY A 124 -9.40 34.08 2.45
CA GLY A 124 -10.38 34.08 3.53
C GLY A 124 -11.85 34.22 3.09
N ALA A 125 -12.13 34.11 1.78
CA ALA A 125 -13.49 34.11 1.27
C ALA A 125 -14.12 32.72 1.32
N ASP A 126 -15.42 32.64 1.60
CA ASP A 126 -16.18 31.40 1.56
C ASP A 126 -16.71 31.11 0.16
N VAL A 127 -16.75 29.84 -0.24
CA VAL A 127 -17.23 29.42 -1.56
C VAL A 127 -18.30 28.34 -1.45
N THR A 128 -19.44 28.57 -2.08
CA THR A 128 -20.55 27.62 -2.15
C THR A 128 -20.88 27.27 -3.60
N TRP A 129 -21.36 26.05 -3.82
CA TRP A 129 -21.80 25.58 -5.13
C TRP A 129 -23.30 25.30 -5.10
N ASN A 130 -24.03 25.93 -6.01
CA ASN A 130 -25.43 25.63 -6.27
C ASN A 130 -25.55 24.79 -7.54
N ALA A 131 -25.73 23.47 -7.36
CA ALA A 131 -25.81 22.51 -8.46
C ALA A 131 -27.01 22.76 -9.38
N ALA A 132 -28.16 23.17 -8.84
CA ALA A 132 -29.37 23.40 -9.60
C ALA A 132 -29.22 24.56 -10.61
N THR A 133 -28.48 25.60 -10.22
CA THR A 133 -28.29 26.80 -11.05
C THR A 133 -26.91 26.87 -11.71
N LYS A 134 -26.04 25.88 -11.45
CA LYS A 134 -24.61 25.83 -11.82
C LYS A 134 -23.86 27.11 -11.45
N THR A 135 -24.08 27.59 -10.23
CA THR A 135 -23.53 28.85 -9.73
C THR A 135 -22.54 28.61 -8.61
N VAL A 136 -21.34 29.17 -8.74
CA VAL A 136 -20.37 29.30 -7.64
C VAL A 136 -20.61 30.64 -6.96
N ALA A 137 -20.98 30.65 -5.69
CA ALA A 137 -21.16 31.88 -4.92
C ALA A 137 -20.02 32.05 -3.92
N ILE A 138 -19.34 33.19 -4.02
CA ILE A 138 -18.20 33.59 -3.21
C ILE A 138 -18.67 34.68 -2.25
N MET A 139 -18.30 34.57 -0.99
CA MET A 139 -18.58 35.56 0.04
C MET A 139 -17.25 36.06 0.58
N SER A 140 -16.99 37.36 0.46
CA SER A 140 -15.80 38.00 1.02
C SER A 140 -15.77 37.85 2.54
N PRO A 141 -14.59 37.75 3.17
CA PRO A 141 -14.50 37.87 4.62
C PRO A 141 -15.04 39.24 5.04
N ALA A 142 -15.83 39.28 6.12
CA ALA A 142 -16.36 40.53 6.64
C ALA A 142 -15.19 41.42 7.14
N ASP A 143 -14.75 42.36 6.31
CA ASP A 143 -13.83 43.40 6.76
C ASP A 143 -14.61 44.27 7.76
N GLY A 144 -14.07 44.40 8.99
CA GLY A 144 -14.72 45.02 10.13
C GLY A 144 -15.08 46.49 9.95
N VAL A 145 -16.14 46.76 9.19
CA VAL A 145 -16.86 48.03 9.18
C VAL A 145 -18.19 47.79 9.88
N ALA A 146 -18.27 48.26 11.12
CA ALA A 146 -19.51 48.30 11.88
C ALA A 146 -20.53 49.17 11.17
N VAL A 147 -21.67 48.58 10.78
CA VAL A 147 -22.94 49.30 10.63
C VAL A 147 -24.01 48.38 11.23
N GLY A 148 -24.59 48.82 12.35
CA GLY A 148 -25.75 48.18 12.96
C GLY A 148 -27.02 48.48 12.17
N ASP A 149 -27.94 47.53 12.08
CA ASP A 149 -29.12 47.42 12.93
C ASP A 149 -29.91 46.20 12.44
N ASP A 150 -30.48 45.45 13.37
CA ASP A 150 -31.59 44.51 13.18
C ASP A 150 -31.60 43.65 11.90
N ASP A 151 -30.78 42.61 11.89
CA ASP A 151 -31.15 41.38 11.17
C ASP A 151 -30.79 40.18 12.04
N VAL A 152 -31.73 39.26 12.19
CA VAL A 152 -31.53 38.01 12.91
C VAL A 152 -30.57 37.18 12.08
N THR A 153 -29.27 37.39 12.25
CA THR A 153 -28.26 36.51 11.65
C THR A 153 -28.51 35.11 12.19
N PRO A 154 -28.89 34.12 11.35
CA PRO A 154 -28.79 32.73 11.76
C PRO A 154 -27.34 32.51 12.20
N PRO A 155 -27.08 31.70 13.24
CA PRO A 155 -25.72 31.49 13.71
C PRO A 155 -24.89 31.09 12.49
N VAL A 156 -23.94 31.95 12.10
CA VAL A 156 -23.03 31.69 10.99
C VAL A 156 -22.33 30.41 11.40
N ALA A 157 -22.77 29.28 10.83
CA ALA A 157 -22.32 27.99 11.31
C ALA A 157 -20.79 27.96 11.15
N SER A 158 -20.09 28.03 12.27
CA SER A 158 -18.64 28.14 12.30
C SER A 158 -18.05 26.96 11.55
N ARG A 159 -16.97 27.21 10.79
CA ARG A 159 -16.17 26.10 10.25
C ARG A 159 -15.77 25.21 11.43
N PRO A 160 -15.79 23.87 11.26
CA PRO A 160 -15.33 23.01 12.34
C PRO A 160 -13.85 23.29 12.64
N GLU A 161 -13.46 23.35 13.88
CA GLU A 161 -12.07 23.58 14.29
C GLU A 161 -11.34 22.25 14.51
N ILE A 162 -10.04 22.22 14.22
CA ILE A 162 -9.12 21.11 14.52
C ILE A 162 -8.04 21.62 15.47
N ASP A 163 -8.16 21.24 16.75
CA ASP A 163 -7.34 21.75 17.85
C ASP A 163 -6.01 21.05 17.99
N THR A 164 -5.97 19.72 17.78
CA THR A 164 -4.72 18.94 17.84
C THR A 164 -4.75 17.80 16.84
N ILE A 165 -3.57 17.43 16.35
CA ILE A 165 -3.36 16.22 15.57
C ILE A 165 -2.11 15.55 16.13
N ILE A 166 -2.26 14.30 16.57
CA ILE A 166 -1.17 13.45 17.02
C ILE A 166 -1.17 12.15 16.23
N HIS A 167 0.00 11.60 15.97
CA HIS A 167 0.14 10.33 15.27
C HIS A 167 1.29 9.51 15.85
N THR A 168 1.20 8.20 15.64
CA THR A 168 2.21 7.22 16.10
C THR A 168 3.37 7.04 15.14
N ALA A 169 3.34 7.67 13.96
CA ALA A 169 4.48 7.71 13.02
C ALA A 169 5.63 8.64 13.49
N TYR A 170 5.98 8.53 14.77
CA TYR A 170 7.13 9.13 15.41
C TYR A 170 8.29 8.13 15.31
N GLY A 171 9.36 8.49 14.59
CA GLY A 171 10.56 7.64 14.44
C GLY A 171 10.50 6.66 13.26
N ASN A 172 11.13 5.49 13.40
CA ASN A 172 11.29 4.48 12.36
C ASN A 172 9.98 3.72 12.12
N VAL A 173 9.06 4.28 11.32
CA VAL A 173 8.04 3.47 10.66
C VAL A 173 8.72 2.76 9.50
N ASN A 174 9.09 1.50 9.69
CA ASN A 174 9.92 0.76 8.75
C ASN A 174 9.46 -0.68 8.50
N ARG A 175 8.25 -1.05 8.94
CA ARG A 175 7.69 -2.38 8.70
C ARG A 175 6.37 -2.34 7.96
N VAL A 176 6.21 -3.26 7.03
CA VAL A 176 4.92 -3.54 6.38
C VAL A 176 3.95 -4.10 7.42
N GLY A 177 2.68 -3.70 7.37
CA GLY A 177 1.67 -4.07 8.35
C GLY A 177 1.70 -3.25 9.63
N GLN A 178 2.76 -2.45 9.89
CA GLN A 178 2.78 -1.53 11.02
C GLN A 178 1.62 -0.54 10.92
N VAL A 179 0.86 -0.37 12.00
CA VAL A 179 -0.30 0.52 12.02
C VAL A 179 0.12 1.88 12.54
N ILE A 180 -0.06 2.90 11.69
CA ILE A 180 -0.01 4.30 12.07
C ILE A 180 -1.40 4.70 12.55
N GLU A 181 -1.53 4.86 13.86
CA GLU A 181 -2.69 5.50 14.49
C GLU A 181 -2.57 7.02 14.43
N VAL A 182 -3.68 7.68 14.08
CA VAL A 182 -3.84 9.13 14.01
C VAL A 182 -5.02 9.52 14.88
N THR A 183 -4.80 10.45 15.81
CA THR A 183 -5.84 11.04 16.64
C THR A 183 -5.91 12.53 16.38
N ALA A 184 -7.13 13.05 16.18
CA ALA A 184 -7.40 14.47 16.09
C ALA A 184 -8.44 14.89 17.12
N THR A 185 -8.28 16.08 17.70
CA THR A 185 -9.32 16.72 18.51
C THR A 185 -9.88 17.95 17.80
N GLY A 186 -11.17 18.21 17.95
CA GLY A 186 -11.81 19.34 17.30
C GLY A 186 -13.31 19.42 17.54
N THR A 187 -14.00 20.16 16.67
CA THR A 187 -15.45 20.35 16.74
C THR A 187 -16.20 19.01 16.66
N PRO A 188 -17.01 18.64 17.67
CA PRO A 188 -17.74 17.37 17.70
C PRO A 188 -18.80 17.19 16.60
N GLY A 189 -19.10 15.93 16.28
CA GLY A 189 -20.17 15.53 15.36
C GLY A 189 -19.90 15.82 13.88
N GLY A 190 -18.64 16.01 13.49
CA GLY A 190 -18.22 16.12 12.09
C GLY A 190 -17.77 14.79 11.47
N ASN A 191 -17.62 14.76 10.15
CA ASN A 191 -16.96 13.67 9.43
C ASN A 191 -15.47 13.99 9.30
N ALA A 192 -14.61 13.15 9.87
CA ALA A 192 -13.17 13.31 9.84
C ALA A 192 -12.49 12.29 8.93
N SER A 193 -11.42 12.71 8.26
CA SER A 193 -10.52 11.84 7.51
C SER A 193 -9.10 12.38 7.56
N PHE A 194 -8.09 11.54 7.41
CA PHE A 194 -6.70 11.98 7.30
C PHE A 194 -6.02 11.42 6.07
N GLU A 195 -4.93 12.03 5.65
CA GLU A 195 -4.08 11.52 4.58
C GLU A 195 -2.64 11.99 4.69
N ILE A 196 -1.77 11.29 3.97
CA ILE A 196 -0.42 11.70 3.65
C ILE A 196 -0.43 12.02 2.14
N PRO A 197 -0.38 13.30 1.74
CA PRO A 197 -0.53 13.68 0.34
C PRO A 197 0.45 12.96 -0.59
N GLY A 198 -0.08 12.41 -1.69
CA GLY A 198 0.70 11.64 -2.66
C GLY A 198 0.96 10.17 -2.26
N VAL A 199 0.50 9.75 -1.08
CA VAL A 199 0.74 8.41 -0.52
C VAL A 199 -0.58 7.72 -0.20
N THR A 200 -1.47 8.41 0.50
CA THR A 200 -2.82 7.95 0.82
C THR A 200 -3.85 8.98 0.37
N ASN A 201 -5.12 8.60 0.37
CA ASN A 201 -6.22 9.46 -0.02
C ASN A 201 -7.38 9.30 0.97
N ARG A 202 -7.65 10.36 1.73
CA ARG A 202 -8.80 10.51 2.66
C ARG A 202 -9.21 9.25 3.44
N ILE A 203 -8.31 8.74 4.28
CA ILE A 203 -8.59 7.62 5.19
C ILE A 203 -9.60 8.08 6.25
N ALA A 204 -10.74 7.38 6.33
CA ALA A 204 -11.81 7.73 7.26
C ALA A 204 -11.36 7.59 8.73
N MET A 205 -11.84 8.50 9.57
CA MET A 205 -11.68 8.46 11.02
C MET A 205 -13.03 8.26 11.70
N SER A 206 -13.03 7.62 12.86
CA SER A 206 -14.21 7.45 13.72
C SER A 206 -14.18 8.40 14.90
N GLU A 207 -15.31 9.05 15.21
CA GLU A 207 -15.46 9.83 16.44
C GLU A 207 -15.71 8.88 17.62
N LEU A 208 -14.70 8.67 18.46
CA LEU A 208 -14.81 7.74 19.60
C LEU A 208 -15.54 8.35 20.80
N ARG A 209 -15.37 9.66 20.97
CA ARG A 209 -16.01 10.49 21.97
C ARG A 209 -16.14 11.90 21.41
N SER A 210 -17.08 12.68 21.93
CA SER A 210 -17.37 14.04 21.46
C SER A 210 -16.09 14.84 21.18
N GLY A 211 -15.84 15.16 19.91
CA GLY A 211 -14.71 15.97 19.44
C GLY A 211 -13.37 15.24 19.36
N VAL A 212 -13.32 13.91 19.49
CA VAL A 212 -12.09 13.11 19.38
C VAL A 212 -12.25 12.05 18.30
N TYR A 213 -11.47 12.21 17.24
CA TYR A 213 -11.47 11.40 16.04
C TYR A 213 -10.22 10.52 16.00
N GLN A 214 -10.37 9.24 15.66
CA GLN A 214 -9.26 8.30 15.51
C GLN A 214 -9.35 7.57 14.18
N GLY A 215 -8.21 7.43 13.49
CA GLY A 215 -8.07 6.63 12.28
C GLY A 215 -6.77 5.84 12.29
N GLN A 216 -6.71 4.81 11.44
CA GLN A 216 -5.57 3.91 11.36
C GLN A 216 -5.14 3.72 9.90
N LEU A 217 -3.83 3.66 9.68
CA LEU A 217 -3.21 3.37 8.39
C LEU A 217 -2.23 2.21 8.56
N ALA A 218 -2.49 1.09 7.90
CA ALA A 218 -1.50 0.01 7.79
C ALA A 218 -0.47 0.35 6.71
N VAL A 219 0.82 0.29 7.06
CA VAL A 219 1.93 0.53 6.14
C VAL A 219 2.00 -0.60 5.13
N SER A 220 2.02 -0.28 3.83
CA SER A 220 2.17 -1.26 2.75
C SER A 220 3.60 -1.24 2.19
N SER A 221 4.03 -2.31 1.52
CA SER A 221 5.39 -2.46 0.96
C SER A 221 5.79 -1.41 -0.08
N GLY A 222 4.82 -0.69 -0.66
CA GLY A 222 5.05 0.42 -1.58
C GLY A 222 5.09 1.80 -0.92
N MET A 223 4.78 1.89 0.37
CA MET A 223 4.66 3.16 1.07
C MET A 223 6.02 3.70 1.48
N ARG A 224 6.47 4.77 0.82
CA ARG A 224 7.70 5.49 1.18
C ARG A 224 7.38 6.96 1.37
N VAL A 225 7.74 7.47 2.54
CA VAL A 225 7.46 8.84 2.97
C VAL A 225 8.68 9.34 3.73
N GLU A 226 9.32 10.39 3.28
CA GLU A 226 10.38 11.04 4.03
C GLU A 226 9.94 12.45 4.37
N ASP A 227 9.90 12.78 5.67
CA ASP A 227 9.48 14.09 6.15
C ASP A 227 8.12 14.54 5.54
N GLY A 228 7.22 13.59 5.37
CA GLY A 228 5.93 13.79 4.73
C GLY A 228 4.93 14.49 5.64
N ARG A 229 3.99 15.19 5.04
CA ARG A 229 2.94 15.92 5.75
C ARG A 229 1.79 14.97 6.05
N LEU A 230 1.27 15.01 7.27
CA LEU A 230 -0.01 14.38 7.59
C LEU A 230 -1.04 15.48 7.75
N VAL A 231 -2.16 15.36 7.03
CA VAL A 231 -3.25 16.34 7.10
C VAL A 231 -4.52 15.66 7.56
N VAL A 232 -5.27 16.34 8.43
CA VAL A 232 -6.61 15.95 8.85
C VAL A 232 -7.61 16.92 8.24
N HIS A 233 -8.67 16.34 7.71
CA HIS A 233 -9.84 17.02 7.18
C HIS A 233 -11.00 16.77 8.14
N LEU A 234 -11.65 17.83 8.61
CA LEU A 234 -12.85 17.75 9.42
C LEU A 234 -13.95 18.53 8.73
N SER A 235 -15.06 17.86 8.42
CA SER A 235 -16.22 18.47 7.78
C SER A 235 -17.46 18.41 8.67
N ARG A 236 -18.18 19.52 8.77
CA ARG A 236 -19.45 19.61 9.50
C ARG A 236 -20.36 20.61 8.81
N ASN A 237 -21.63 20.25 8.63
CA ASN A 237 -22.64 21.10 7.98
C ASN A 237 -22.19 21.65 6.61
N GLY A 238 -21.50 20.84 5.81
CA GLY A 238 -21.02 21.23 4.47
C GLY A 238 -19.81 22.17 4.45
N ARG A 239 -19.24 22.51 5.61
CA ARG A 239 -17.97 23.25 5.73
C ARG A 239 -16.86 22.32 6.14
N GLU A 240 -15.67 22.49 5.56
CA GLU A 240 -14.47 21.70 5.85
C GLU A 240 -13.34 22.60 6.37
N THR A 241 -12.60 22.04 7.31
CA THR A 241 -11.32 22.57 7.78
C THR A 241 -10.26 21.52 7.58
N ILE A 242 -9.11 21.95 7.08
CA ILE A 242 -7.94 21.10 6.85
C ILE A 242 -6.83 21.63 7.76
N ARG A 243 -6.18 20.73 8.49
CA ARG A 243 -5.02 21.08 9.29
C ARG A 243 -3.90 20.06 9.12
N GLU A 244 -2.69 20.57 8.94
CA GLU A 244 -1.47 19.77 8.96
C GLU A 244 -1.07 19.45 10.41
N ALA A 245 -0.64 18.22 10.65
CA ALA A 245 -0.07 17.83 11.92
C ALA A 245 1.20 18.64 12.21
N ASP A 246 1.41 18.98 13.48
CA ASP A 246 2.58 19.77 13.87
C ASP A 246 3.90 18.98 13.69
N ARG A 247 3.81 17.66 13.48
CA ARG A 247 4.94 16.75 13.27
C ARG A 247 4.84 16.07 11.91
N ALA A 248 5.98 15.94 11.25
CA ALA A 248 6.09 15.20 10.00
C ALA A 248 6.04 13.68 10.21
N VAL A 249 5.64 12.98 9.16
CA VAL A 249 5.58 11.53 9.07
C VAL A 249 6.74 11.02 8.23
N SER A 250 7.51 10.08 8.77
CA SER A 250 8.55 9.37 8.01
C SER A 250 8.25 7.88 8.01
N ILE A 251 8.14 7.31 6.81
CA ILE A 251 7.96 5.90 6.50
C ILE A 251 9.12 5.51 5.56
N ARG A 252 10.15 4.89 6.14
CA ARG A 252 11.30 4.40 5.38
C ARG A 252 11.27 2.89 5.45
N LEU A 253 10.92 2.27 4.32
CA LEU A 253 11.07 0.83 4.14
C LEU A 253 12.51 0.60 3.68
N ASP A 254 13.34 0.12 4.59
CA ASP A 254 14.78 -0.01 4.42
C ASP A 254 15.09 -0.90 3.19
N GLN A 255 15.62 -0.32 2.12
CA GLN A 255 16.18 -1.10 1.01
C GLN A 255 17.51 -1.69 1.48
N GLY A 256 17.50 -2.97 1.89
CA GLY A 256 18.72 -3.73 2.12
C GLY A 256 19.26 -3.75 3.56
N GLY A 257 18.44 -3.58 4.59
CA GLY A 257 18.85 -3.77 5.99
C GLY A 257 17.66 -4.05 6.88
N THR A 258 17.59 -5.29 7.38
CA THR A 258 16.77 -5.81 8.50
C THR A 258 15.57 -4.97 8.93
N THR A 259 14.40 -5.49 8.63
CA THR A 259 13.24 -5.42 9.50
C THR A 259 13.66 -5.16 10.96
N GLY A 260 13.09 -4.14 11.60
CA GLY A 260 13.14 -4.09 13.07
C GLY A 260 12.39 -5.27 13.71
N GLU A 261 11.83 -6.17 12.90
CA GLU A 261 11.11 -7.35 13.33
C GLU A 261 12.09 -8.29 13.97
N PHE A 262 11.78 -8.66 15.21
CA PHE A 262 12.50 -9.74 15.85
C PHE A 262 11.90 -11.01 15.27
N GLU A 263 12.60 -11.61 14.33
CA GLU A 263 12.08 -12.68 13.48
C GLU A 263 12.61 -14.05 13.89
N LEU A 264 11.74 -15.05 13.73
CA LEU A 264 12.16 -16.45 13.71
C LEU A 264 12.73 -16.78 12.33
N VAL A 265 14.06 -16.76 12.21
CA VAL A 265 14.77 -16.96 10.93
C VAL A 265 14.74 -18.43 10.49
N SER A 266 14.70 -19.36 11.43
CA SER A 266 14.56 -20.77 11.09
C SER A 266 13.96 -21.58 12.23
N VAL A 267 13.15 -22.57 11.86
CA VAL A 267 12.60 -23.57 12.78
C VAL A 267 12.88 -24.98 12.28
N THR A 268 13.20 -25.86 13.23
CA THR A 268 13.30 -27.31 13.02
C THR A 268 12.48 -27.98 14.11
N PRO A 269 11.64 -28.98 13.81
CA PRO A 269 11.18 -29.37 12.47
C PRO A 269 10.50 -28.20 11.73
N GLN A 270 10.61 -28.16 10.41
CA GLN A 270 9.95 -27.13 9.60
C GLN A 270 8.42 -27.22 9.72
N PRO A 271 7.68 -26.13 9.46
CA PRO A 271 6.22 -26.18 9.43
C PRO A 271 5.72 -27.24 8.46
N ASN A 272 4.75 -28.05 8.91
CA ASN A 272 4.18 -29.21 8.21
C ASN A 272 5.15 -30.36 7.93
N ALA A 273 6.35 -30.36 8.51
CA ALA A 273 7.30 -31.45 8.33
C ALA A 273 6.74 -32.77 8.87
N ILE A 274 6.96 -33.86 8.14
CA ILE A 274 6.71 -35.23 8.62
C ILE A 274 8.05 -35.83 9.03
N ILE A 275 8.17 -36.25 10.29
CA ILE A 275 9.42 -36.72 10.87
C ILE A 275 9.24 -38.11 11.47
N GLY A 276 10.26 -38.97 11.29
CA GLY A 276 10.26 -40.35 11.79
C GLY A 276 10.82 -40.51 13.20
N GLU A 277 11.46 -39.48 13.75
CA GLU A 277 12.02 -39.49 15.10
C GLU A 277 10.95 -39.10 16.12
N SER A 278 10.74 -39.95 17.13
CA SER A 278 9.77 -39.70 18.20
C SER A 278 10.27 -38.74 19.27
N ARG A 279 11.54 -38.32 19.23
CA ARG A 279 12.14 -37.32 20.13
C ARG A 279 12.91 -36.25 19.33
N PRO A 280 12.22 -35.54 18.43
CA PRO A 280 12.88 -34.59 17.55
C PRO A 280 13.46 -33.43 18.34
N THR A 281 14.62 -32.95 17.94
CA THR A 281 15.13 -31.69 18.49
C THR A 281 14.38 -30.52 17.83
N ILE A 282 13.66 -29.77 18.65
CA ILE A 282 13.08 -28.48 18.27
C ILE A 282 14.18 -27.42 18.38
N HIS A 283 14.54 -26.81 17.26
CA HIS A 283 15.57 -25.77 17.21
C HIS A 283 15.02 -24.53 16.51
N LEU A 284 15.13 -23.39 17.19
CA LEU A 284 14.67 -22.08 16.76
C LEU A 284 15.86 -21.13 16.67
N ARG A 285 16.01 -20.43 15.55
CA ARG A 285 17.03 -19.39 15.40
C ARG A 285 16.38 -18.07 15.09
N PHE A 286 16.88 -17.03 15.73
CA PHE A 286 16.40 -15.66 15.53
C PHE A 286 17.49 -14.80 14.89
N ASP A 287 17.05 -13.68 14.33
CA ASP A 287 17.91 -12.67 13.70
C ASP A 287 18.60 -11.79 14.74
N ASN A 288 17.96 -11.61 15.90
CA ASN A 288 18.40 -10.76 17.00
C ASN A 288 18.60 -11.51 18.31
N SER A 289 19.25 -10.83 19.28
CA SER A 289 19.53 -11.41 20.59
C SER A 289 18.29 -11.45 21.49
N LEU A 290 18.02 -12.61 22.11
CA LEU A 290 16.91 -12.91 23.01
C LEU A 290 17.10 -12.32 24.40
N ARG A 291 16.01 -11.79 24.98
CA ARG A 291 15.86 -11.66 26.43
C ARG A 291 15.40 -13.00 26.99
N ALA A 292 16.34 -13.80 27.47
CA ALA A 292 16.07 -15.18 27.90
C ALA A 292 14.86 -15.35 28.85
N GLY A 293 14.63 -14.43 29.80
CA GLY A 293 13.50 -14.49 30.73
C GLY A 293 12.10 -14.34 30.09
N THR A 294 12.05 -13.88 28.83
CA THR A 294 10.80 -13.65 28.08
C THR A 294 10.40 -14.82 27.20
N VAL A 295 11.29 -15.79 26.99
CA VAL A 295 11.03 -16.96 26.14
C VAL A 295 9.93 -17.82 26.76
N ARG A 296 8.94 -18.19 25.97
CA ARG A 296 7.86 -19.13 26.29
C ARG A 296 7.69 -20.09 25.12
N LEU A 297 8.07 -21.36 25.30
CA LEU A 297 7.89 -22.42 24.31
C LEU A 297 6.81 -23.39 24.81
N THR A 298 5.81 -23.67 23.97
CA THR A 298 4.84 -24.74 24.23
C THR A 298 4.87 -25.80 23.13
N LEU A 299 4.59 -27.05 23.50
CA LEU A 299 4.38 -28.16 22.60
C LEU A 299 3.11 -28.90 23.01
N ASP A 300 2.16 -29.03 22.08
CA ASP A 300 0.82 -29.59 22.28
C ASP A 300 0.07 -28.96 23.45
N GLY A 301 0.22 -27.63 23.59
CA GLY A 301 -0.37 -26.85 24.68
C GLY A 301 0.29 -27.03 26.04
N ARG A 302 1.38 -27.81 26.16
CA ARG A 302 2.19 -27.92 27.38
C ARG A 302 3.35 -26.93 27.34
N ASP A 303 3.51 -26.14 28.39
CA ASP A 303 4.67 -25.27 28.56
C ASP A 303 5.92 -26.11 28.83
N VAL A 304 6.90 -26.04 27.93
CA VAL A 304 8.17 -26.76 28.00
C VAL A 304 9.36 -25.84 28.26
N THR A 305 9.12 -24.55 28.53
CA THR A 305 10.15 -23.50 28.68
C THR A 305 11.28 -23.89 29.62
N ASN A 306 10.97 -24.47 30.79
CA ASN A 306 11.97 -24.87 31.80
C ASN A 306 12.85 -26.06 31.39
N GLN A 307 12.49 -26.76 30.31
CA GLN A 307 13.25 -27.86 29.72
C GLN A 307 14.04 -27.40 28.49
N THR A 308 13.90 -26.13 28.09
CA THR A 308 14.60 -25.57 26.92
C THR A 308 15.98 -25.02 27.30
N GLN A 309 16.92 -25.15 26.37
CA GLN A 309 18.18 -24.42 26.40
C GLN A 309 18.03 -23.14 25.59
N ILE A 310 18.33 -22.00 26.21
CA ILE A 310 18.20 -20.67 25.60
C ILE A 310 19.61 -20.08 25.45
N TYR A 311 19.99 -19.74 24.23
CA TYR A 311 21.23 -19.06 23.88
C TYR A 311 20.96 -17.61 23.48
N SER A 312 22.00 -16.88 23.07
CA SER A 312 21.87 -15.46 22.70
C SER A 312 20.85 -15.22 21.61
N ASN A 313 20.74 -16.09 20.59
CA ASN A 313 19.82 -15.94 19.46
C ASN A 313 19.18 -17.26 19.02
N SER A 314 19.13 -18.25 19.90
CA SER A 314 18.50 -19.54 19.61
C SER A 314 17.85 -20.17 20.84
N VAL A 315 16.85 -21.00 20.59
CA VAL A 315 16.17 -21.83 21.59
C VAL A 315 16.20 -23.27 21.10
N THR A 316 16.61 -24.19 21.97
CA THR A 316 16.67 -25.63 21.68
C THR A 316 15.88 -26.40 22.72
N TYR A 317 15.07 -27.35 22.27
CA TYR A 317 14.31 -28.27 23.11
C TYR A 317 14.31 -29.67 22.52
N THR A 318 14.65 -30.67 23.33
CA THR A 318 14.49 -32.08 22.95
C THR A 318 13.55 -32.74 23.95
N PRO A 319 12.41 -33.31 23.50
CA PRO A 319 11.48 -34.01 24.39
C PRO A 319 12.17 -35.07 25.25
N THR A 320 11.86 -35.09 26.54
CA THR A 320 12.42 -36.07 27.49
C THR A 320 11.76 -37.45 27.36
N SER A 321 10.56 -37.51 26.78
CA SER A 321 9.82 -38.72 26.42
C SER A 321 9.48 -38.72 24.94
N ASN A 322 9.15 -39.89 24.39
CA ASN A 322 8.65 -40.01 23.04
C ASN A 322 7.35 -39.21 22.86
N LEU A 323 7.29 -38.42 21.80
CA LEU A 323 6.07 -37.85 21.27
C LEU A 323 5.18 -38.97 20.70
N ALA A 324 3.87 -38.77 20.78
CA ALA A 324 2.91 -39.68 20.15
C ALA A 324 3.06 -39.63 18.62
N PHE A 325 2.52 -40.63 17.91
CA PHE A 325 2.37 -40.49 16.46
C PHE A 325 1.19 -39.57 16.16
N GLY A 326 1.33 -38.69 15.19
CA GLY A 326 0.31 -37.73 14.80
C GLY A 326 0.84 -36.30 14.68
N MET A 327 -0.11 -35.37 14.58
CA MET A 327 0.20 -33.93 14.50
C MET A 327 0.59 -33.39 15.87
N HIS A 328 1.65 -32.58 15.87
CA HIS A 328 2.14 -31.83 17.00
C HIS A 328 2.11 -30.35 16.68
N HIS A 329 1.78 -29.53 17.68
CA HIS A 329 1.67 -28.07 17.55
C HIS A 329 2.63 -27.40 18.51
N ALA A 330 3.51 -26.54 18.01
CA ALA A 330 4.45 -25.79 18.81
C ALA A 330 4.19 -24.29 18.70
N THR A 331 4.40 -23.56 19.79
CA THR A 331 4.31 -22.11 19.81
C THR A 331 5.51 -21.52 20.55
N ILE A 332 6.01 -20.39 20.07
CA ILE A 332 7.10 -19.64 20.68
C ILE A 332 6.70 -18.18 20.82
N SER A 333 6.86 -17.63 22.02
CA SER A 333 6.86 -16.19 22.24
C SER A 333 8.16 -15.77 22.92
N ALA A 334 8.79 -14.71 22.45
CA ALA A 334 10.00 -14.17 23.05
C ALA A 334 10.13 -12.68 22.74
N VAL A 335 10.98 -11.98 23.48
CA VAL A 335 11.32 -10.57 23.23
C VAL A 335 12.83 -10.46 23.00
N ASP A 336 13.25 -9.64 22.05
CA ASP A 336 14.66 -9.36 21.82
C ASP A 336 15.23 -8.34 22.82
N SER A 337 16.54 -8.07 22.72
CA SER A 337 17.23 -7.07 23.53
C SER A 337 16.67 -5.65 23.39
N GLN A 338 16.02 -5.32 22.27
CA GLN A 338 15.44 -4.01 21.96
C GLN A 338 13.97 -3.86 22.39
N GLY A 339 13.33 -4.95 22.82
CA GLY A 339 11.93 -4.95 23.26
C GLY A 339 10.93 -5.39 22.19
N ASN A 340 11.39 -5.85 21.03
CA ASN A 340 10.53 -6.37 19.96
C ASN A 340 10.07 -7.80 20.31
N LEU A 341 8.79 -8.11 20.05
CA LEU A 341 8.19 -9.41 20.31
C LEU A 341 8.21 -10.28 19.05
N VAL A 342 8.53 -11.56 19.22
CA VAL A 342 8.21 -12.62 18.26
C VAL A 342 7.12 -13.49 18.87
N ASN A 343 6.13 -13.89 18.07
CA ASN A 343 5.09 -14.82 18.48
C ASN A 343 4.70 -15.71 17.30
N GLU A 344 5.25 -16.92 17.26
CA GLU A 344 5.09 -17.84 16.14
C GLU A 344 4.45 -19.14 16.59
N GLN A 345 3.74 -19.77 15.66
CA GLN A 345 3.19 -21.11 15.83
C GLN A 345 3.41 -21.93 14.57
N TRP A 346 3.74 -23.19 14.75
CA TRP A 346 3.84 -24.13 13.64
C TRP A 346 3.44 -25.53 14.08
N SER A 347 3.27 -26.41 13.11
CA SER A 347 2.97 -27.81 13.36
C SER A 347 3.95 -28.71 12.61
N PHE A 348 4.10 -29.93 13.10
CA PHE A 348 4.82 -31.00 12.42
C PHE A 348 4.13 -32.32 12.76
N ARG A 349 4.35 -33.35 11.95
CA ARG A 349 3.79 -34.68 12.15
C ARG A 349 4.88 -35.65 12.56
N VAL A 350 4.76 -36.28 13.71
CA VAL A 350 5.57 -37.45 14.06
C VAL A 350 4.87 -38.66 13.47
N ASP A 351 5.48 -39.30 12.49
CA ASP A 351 4.97 -40.55 11.93
C ASP A 351 5.93 -41.69 12.24
N ARG A 352 5.45 -42.92 12.16
CA ARG A 352 6.37 -44.05 12.16
C ARG A 352 7.13 -43.99 10.84
N GLY A 353 8.42 -43.67 10.90
CA GLY A 353 9.34 -44.15 9.88
C GLY A 353 9.35 -45.67 9.98
N VAL A 354 8.40 -46.35 9.32
CA VAL A 354 8.36 -47.80 9.34
C VAL A 354 9.45 -48.26 8.38
N ALA A 355 10.47 -48.92 8.92
CA ALA A 355 11.16 -49.95 8.18
C ALA A 355 10.10 -50.94 7.67
N GLY A 356 9.64 -50.77 6.43
CA GLY A 356 8.70 -51.64 5.74
C GLY A 356 7.27 -51.12 5.64
N GLY A 357 6.92 -50.58 4.46
CA GLY A 357 5.56 -50.59 3.92
C GLY A 357 4.61 -49.49 4.40
N GLY A 358 4.62 -48.34 3.72
CA GLY A 358 3.60 -47.29 3.84
C GLY A 358 4.09 -45.96 3.26
N ASP A 359 3.66 -45.70 2.01
CA ASP A 359 3.75 -44.51 1.14
C ASP A 359 5.04 -43.66 1.08
N PRO A 360 5.56 -43.31 -0.13
CA PRO A 360 6.90 -42.71 -0.27
C PRO A 360 6.99 -41.28 0.29
N VAL A 361 7.68 -41.09 1.42
CA VAL A 361 7.92 -39.73 1.95
C VAL A 361 9.07 -39.09 1.17
N LEU A 362 8.83 -38.06 0.36
CA LEU A 362 9.89 -37.20 -0.19
C LEU A 362 9.95 -35.91 0.64
N PHE A 363 11.13 -35.57 1.18
CA PHE A 363 11.34 -34.30 1.88
C PHE A 363 12.72 -33.71 1.61
N LEU A 364 12.79 -32.39 1.55
CA LEU A 364 14.03 -31.63 1.37
C LEU A 364 14.61 -31.23 2.72
N THR A 365 15.93 -31.11 2.78
CA THR A 365 16.68 -30.87 4.02
C THR A 365 17.54 -29.61 3.99
N ASN A 366 17.81 -29.07 2.80
CA ASN A 366 18.72 -27.93 2.62
C ASN A 366 18.13 -26.76 1.81
N LEU A 367 16.91 -26.89 1.30
CA LEU A 367 16.22 -25.87 0.52
C LEU A 367 14.76 -25.71 0.98
N ALA A 368 14.27 -24.48 0.92
CA ALA A 368 12.92 -24.11 1.31
C ALA A 368 12.34 -23.10 0.31
N ASN A 369 11.02 -22.93 0.33
CA ASN A 369 10.33 -21.93 -0.49
C ASN A 369 10.85 -20.51 -0.18
N GLY A 370 11.09 -19.72 -1.22
CA GLY A 370 11.67 -18.38 -1.17
C GLY A 370 13.20 -18.32 -0.96
N ALA A 371 13.91 -19.45 -0.94
CA ALA A 371 15.36 -19.44 -0.74
C ALA A 371 16.11 -18.76 -1.91
N SER A 372 17.26 -18.14 -1.61
CA SER A 372 18.21 -17.68 -2.64
C SER A 372 19.24 -18.77 -2.92
N VAL A 373 19.51 -19.04 -4.20
CA VAL A 373 20.42 -20.10 -4.64
C VAL A 373 21.47 -19.56 -5.61
N PRO A 374 22.73 -20.02 -5.54
CA PRO A 374 23.77 -19.66 -6.49
C PRO A 374 23.53 -20.29 -7.87
N GLU A 375 24.38 -19.96 -8.85
CA GLU A 375 24.29 -20.51 -10.21
C GLU A 375 24.36 -22.04 -10.28
N VAL A 376 25.07 -22.68 -9.35
CA VAL A 376 25.15 -24.14 -9.22
C VAL A 376 24.96 -24.49 -7.75
N PHE A 377 23.95 -25.30 -7.45
CA PHE A 377 23.57 -25.63 -6.07
C PHE A 377 23.06 -27.06 -5.94
N ASN A 378 23.09 -27.57 -4.71
CA ASN A 378 22.65 -28.92 -4.41
C ASN A 378 21.24 -28.90 -3.82
N ILE A 379 20.45 -29.91 -4.18
CA ILE A 379 19.15 -30.22 -3.60
C ILE A 379 19.31 -31.53 -2.83
N GLN A 380 19.17 -31.47 -1.51
CA GLN A 380 19.37 -32.58 -0.60
C GLN A 380 18.07 -32.93 0.10
N GLY A 381 17.83 -34.22 0.29
CA GLY A 381 16.62 -34.68 0.94
C GLY A 381 16.65 -36.14 1.29
N ARG A 382 15.51 -36.63 1.77
CA ARG A 382 15.28 -38.06 1.94
C ARG A 382 14.04 -38.51 1.19
N THR A 383 14.13 -39.74 0.74
CA THR A 383 13.03 -40.49 0.16
C THR A 383 13.14 -41.98 0.46
N GLU A 384 12.34 -42.82 -0.20
CA GLU A 384 12.48 -44.27 -0.10
C GLU A 384 13.91 -44.69 -0.52
N PRO A 385 14.56 -45.64 0.21
CA PRO A 385 15.86 -46.15 -0.19
C PRO A 385 15.89 -46.57 -1.66
N TYR A 386 16.93 -46.17 -2.39
CA TYR A 386 17.12 -46.46 -3.81
C TYR A 386 16.08 -45.84 -4.77
N ALA A 387 15.18 -44.97 -4.30
CA ALA A 387 14.27 -44.26 -5.17
C ALA A 387 15.01 -43.34 -6.14
N THR A 388 14.48 -43.23 -7.36
CA THR A 388 14.97 -42.26 -8.34
C THR A 388 14.36 -40.91 -8.02
N VAL A 389 15.16 -39.86 -8.00
CA VAL A 389 14.70 -38.49 -7.78
C VAL A 389 14.96 -37.69 -9.05
N ARG A 390 13.94 -37.01 -9.55
CA ARG A 390 13.98 -36.09 -10.68
C ARG A 390 13.67 -34.68 -10.19
N ILE A 391 14.45 -33.73 -10.65
CA ILE A 391 14.29 -32.32 -10.38
C ILE A 391 13.99 -31.64 -11.70
N GLU A 392 12.96 -30.82 -11.72
CA GLU A 392 12.63 -29.91 -12.81
C GLU A 392 12.57 -28.51 -12.24
N ALA A 393 13.20 -27.55 -12.90
CA ALA A 393 13.12 -26.14 -12.51
C ALA A 393 12.76 -25.30 -13.72
N ALA A 394 11.70 -24.50 -13.62
CA ALA A 394 11.26 -23.60 -14.66
C ALA A 394 11.53 -22.15 -14.26
N SER A 395 12.16 -21.36 -15.13
CA SER A 395 12.31 -19.92 -14.89
C SER A 395 10.99 -19.19 -15.11
N THR A 396 10.44 -18.53 -14.09
CA THR A 396 9.23 -17.69 -14.22
C THR A 396 9.58 -16.22 -14.47
N ARG A 397 8.78 -15.56 -15.33
CA ARG A 397 9.01 -14.17 -15.76
C ARG A 397 8.44 -13.15 -14.76
N ALA A 398 9.22 -12.09 -14.51
CA ALA A 398 8.68 -10.74 -14.42
C ALA A 398 8.65 -10.13 -15.84
N LEU A 399 7.46 -9.78 -16.35
CA LEU A 399 7.34 -9.13 -17.66
C LEU A 399 7.92 -7.71 -17.59
N ILE A 400 9.09 -7.49 -18.19
CA ILE A 400 9.60 -6.14 -18.47
C ILE A 400 9.09 -5.71 -19.86
N PRO A 401 8.27 -4.64 -19.98
CA PRO A 401 7.84 -4.14 -21.28
C PRO A 401 9.05 -3.64 -22.09
N GLY A 402 9.29 -4.22 -23.27
CA GLY A 402 10.21 -3.66 -24.28
C GLY A 402 11.44 -4.51 -24.64
N LEU A 403 11.72 -5.64 -23.98
CA LEU A 403 12.79 -6.57 -24.40
C LEU A 403 12.24 -7.78 -25.16
N ILE A 404 12.89 -8.10 -26.28
CA ILE A 404 12.66 -9.32 -27.08
C ILE A 404 12.89 -10.55 -26.20
N GLY A 405 11.97 -11.51 -26.26
CA GLY A 405 11.83 -12.57 -25.28
C GLY A 405 12.97 -13.59 -25.28
N ILE A 406 13.55 -13.80 -24.10
CA ILE A 406 14.22 -15.04 -23.72
C ILE A 406 13.14 -16.10 -23.45
N ALA A 407 13.31 -17.29 -24.03
CA ALA A 407 12.42 -18.43 -23.86
C ALA A 407 12.46 -18.95 -22.41
N ASP A 408 11.34 -19.47 -21.92
CA ASP A 408 11.27 -20.18 -20.64
C ASP A 408 12.33 -21.28 -20.65
N ARG A 409 13.26 -21.24 -19.68
CA ARG A 409 14.28 -22.27 -19.54
C ARG A 409 13.79 -23.31 -18.53
N VAL A 410 13.76 -24.56 -18.98
CA VAL A 410 13.51 -25.71 -18.13
C VAL A 410 14.86 -26.39 -17.87
N LEU A 411 15.28 -26.40 -16.61
CA LEU A 411 16.44 -27.14 -16.14
C LEU A 411 15.98 -28.47 -15.58
N THR A 412 16.79 -29.50 -15.76
CA THR A 412 16.50 -30.82 -15.18
C THR A 412 17.75 -31.44 -14.60
N ALA A 413 17.59 -32.14 -13.49
CA ALA A 413 18.61 -32.97 -12.88
C ALA A 413 17.97 -34.25 -12.34
N SER A 414 18.75 -35.31 -12.19
CA SER A 414 18.27 -36.54 -11.58
C SER A 414 19.37 -37.28 -10.85
N GLY A 415 18.96 -38.12 -9.90
CA GLY A 415 19.86 -38.94 -9.11
C GLY A 415 19.09 -40.04 -8.40
N GLN A 416 19.80 -40.80 -7.58
CA GLN A 416 19.22 -41.90 -6.81
C GLN A 416 19.52 -41.72 -5.32
N ALA A 417 18.51 -41.99 -4.49
CA ALA A 417 18.71 -42.05 -3.05
C ALA A 417 19.55 -43.28 -2.66
N ASN A 418 20.38 -43.15 -1.63
CA ASN A 418 21.20 -44.26 -1.14
C ASN A 418 20.38 -45.28 -0.33
N ALA A 419 21.06 -46.30 0.23
CA ALA A 419 20.45 -47.35 1.05
C ALA A 419 19.72 -46.84 2.31
N SER A 420 20.03 -45.62 2.75
CA SER A 420 19.38 -44.95 3.88
C SER A 420 18.35 -43.91 3.43
N GLY A 421 18.05 -43.85 2.13
CA GLY A 421 17.06 -42.94 1.55
C GLY A 421 17.57 -41.52 1.32
N TRP A 422 18.85 -41.22 1.51
CA TRP A 422 19.39 -39.87 1.30
C TRP A 422 19.75 -39.63 -0.15
N PHE A 423 19.42 -38.45 -0.68
CA PHE A 423 19.89 -37.97 -1.97
C PHE A 423 20.54 -36.58 -1.84
N ASP A 424 21.48 -36.32 -2.74
CA ASP A 424 22.14 -35.03 -2.94
C ASP A 424 22.33 -34.87 -4.45
N ILE A 425 21.59 -33.93 -5.06
CA ILE A 425 21.58 -33.75 -6.52
C ILE A 425 21.87 -32.30 -6.84
N GLN A 426 22.91 -32.08 -7.64
CA GLN A 426 23.30 -30.76 -8.11
C GLN A 426 22.43 -30.31 -9.29
N LEU A 427 21.98 -29.07 -9.25
CA LEU A 427 21.29 -28.39 -10.35
C LEU A 427 22.15 -27.23 -10.84
N ASP A 428 22.39 -27.17 -12.15
CA ASP A 428 23.11 -26.09 -12.82
C ASP A 428 22.13 -25.11 -13.47
N ALA A 429 22.05 -23.92 -12.88
CA ALA A 429 21.23 -22.79 -13.31
C ALA A 429 22.05 -21.67 -13.95
N SER A 430 23.30 -21.93 -14.39
CA SER A 430 24.16 -20.94 -15.05
C SER A 430 23.54 -20.31 -16.31
N SER A 431 22.63 -21.02 -16.97
CA SER A 431 21.91 -20.52 -18.15
C SER A 431 20.73 -19.59 -17.84
N VAL A 432 20.32 -19.49 -16.57
CA VAL A 432 19.21 -18.65 -16.11
C VAL A 432 19.74 -17.30 -15.65
N PRO A 433 19.18 -16.14 -16.02
CA PRO A 433 19.68 -14.83 -15.58
C PRO A 433 19.65 -14.64 -14.06
N ASP A 434 20.55 -13.82 -13.51
CA ASP A 434 20.50 -13.42 -12.10
C ASP A 434 19.15 -12.76 -11.76
N ASP A 435 18.73 -12.89 -10.50
CA ASP A 435 17.44 -12.43 -9.96
C ASP A 435 16.20 -13.07 -10.60
N SER A 436 16.36 -14.13 -11.40
CA SER A 436 15.23 -14.90 -11.92
C SER A 436 14.62 -15.78 -10.84
N GLN A 437 13.29 -15.86 -10.82
CA GLN A 437 12.57 -16.84 -10.03
C GLN A 437 12.60 -18.21 -10.73
N LEU A 438 12.80 -19.25 -9.94
CA LEU A 438 12.81 -20.65 -10.35
C LEU A 438 11.74 -21.40 -9.58
N ASP A 439 10.76 -21.93 -10.29
CA ASP A 439 9.75 -22.84 -9.74
C ASP A 439 10.35 -24.26 -9.85
N ILE A 440 10.67 -24.87 -8.72
CA ILE A 440 11.34 -26.17 -8.64
C ILE A 440 10.34 -27.25 -8.20
N THR A 441 10.23 -28.30 -9.00
CA THR A 441 9.53 -29.54 -8.66
C THR A 441 10.54 -30.67 -8.46
N VAL A 442 10.56 -31.24 -7.26
CA VAL A 442 11.34 -32.45 -6.94
C VAL A 442 10.38 -33.62 -6.88
N THR A 443 10.57 -34.64 -7.70
CA THR A 443 9.72 -35.84 -7.76
C THR A 443 10.54 -37.08 -7.47
N SER A 444 10.09 -37.89 -6.51
CA SER A 444 10.65 -39.20 -6.20
C SER A 444 9.80 -40.31 -6.82
N PHE A 445 10.46 -41.31 -7.38
CA PHE A 445 9.88 -42.50 -7.99
C PHE A 445 10.29 -43.72 -7.17
N SER A 446 9.30 -44.38 -6.58
CA SER A 446 9.52 -45.60 -5.79
C SER A 446 10.17 -46.68 -6.66
N PRO A 447 11.20 -47.40 -6.16
CA PRO A 447 11.82 -48.50 -6.89
C PRO A 447 11.01 -49.80 -6.77
N THR A 448 10.10 -49.89 -5.80
CA THR A 448 9.33 -51.10 -5.49
C THR A 448 7.86 -50.98 -5.85
N THR A 449 7.35 -49.75 -6.00
CA THR A 449 5.96 -49.45 -6.36
C THR A 449 5.91 -48.48 -7.53
N SER A 450 4.77 -48.38 -8.23
CA SER A 450 4.57 -47.36 -9.26
C SER A 450 4.18 -45.99 -8.70
N GLN A 451 4.34 -45.77 -7.39
CA GLN A 451 3.97 -44.51 -6.76
C GLN A 451 5.07 -43.44 -6.94
N THR A 452 4.64 -42.19 -7.03
CA THR A 452 5.51 -41.01 -7.06
C THR A 452 5.09 -40.01 -6.00
N ASN A 453 6.04 -39.27 -5.46
CA ASN A 453 5.78 -38.14 -4.56
C ASN A 453 6.56 -36.92 -4.99
N SER A 454 5.94 -35.75 -4.88
CA SER A 454 6.53 -34.49 -5.35
C SER A 454 6.49 -33.41 -4.28
N VAL A 455 7.52 -32.56 -4.29
CA VAL A 455 7.63 -31.33 -3.50
C VAL A 455 7.88 -30.17 -4.46
N GLU A 456 7.13 -29.10 -4.30
CA GLU A 456 7.27 -27.86 -5.07
C GLU A 456 7.77 -26.73 -4.19
N LEU A 457 8.65 -25.88 -4.74
CA LEU A 457 9.19 -24.72 -4.06
C LEU A 457 9.68 -23.69 -5.08
N ASP A 458 9.54 -22.42 -4.73
CA ASP A 458 10.06 -21.30 -5.49
C ASP A 458 11.39 -20.87 -4.88
N VAL A 459 12.39 -20.58 -5.71
CA VAL A 459 13.67 -19.99 -5.28
C VAL A 459 14.07 -18.85 -6.20
N THR A 460 15.02 -18.02 -5.76
CA THR A 460 15.58 -16.93 -6.57
C THR A 460 17.04 -17.21 -6.88
N ARG A 461 17.44 -17.18 -8.16
CA ARG A 461 18.87 -17.25 -8.55
C ARG A 461 19.56 -15.96 -8.14
N ARG A 462 20.65 -16.04 -7.37
CA ARG A 462 21.44 -14.89 -6.94
C ARG A 462 22.94 -15.12 -7.03
#